data_AF-A0A4S1E4R5-F1
#
_entry.id   AF-A0A4S1E4R5-F1
#
_cell.length_a   1.000
_cell.length_b   1.000
_cell.length_c   1.000
_cell.angle_alpha   90.00
_cell.angle_beta   90.00
_cell.angle_gamma   90.00
#
_symmetry.space_group_name_H-M   'P 1'
#
loop_
_entity.id
_entity.type
_entity.pdbx_description
1 polymer ?
#
loop_
_entity_poly.entity_id
_entity_poly.type
_entity_poly.pdbx_seq_one_letter_code
_entity_poly.pdbx_strand_id
1 'polypeptide(L)'
;MTATAARKGANRIADIPADILEALSTGSIPSATLTECLALDHYRLLCLVFPTLSPAAQEAAQALNTQGILRRMAGLGELLLNEVGDEALPICLAHPSDTVRGWACFMIGAQPNVSLADRLAAIQPLADDAHFGVREWAWMAVRPHLANDLNTAIQLLTPWTQSSSERIRRFACEAIRPRGVWCAHLKALKQTPQQALPILEALRADESVYVQD
;
A
#
# COMPACT_ATOMS: atom_id res chain seq x y z
N MET A 1 16.32 5.39 23.18
CA MET A 1 16.22 6.26 22.00
C MET A 1 14.87 6.96 22.09
N THR A 2 14.85 8.27 22.28
CA THR A 2 13.60 9.05 22.26
C THR A 2 12.97 8.92 20.89
N ALA A 3 11.79 8.30 20.81
CA ALA A 3 11.00 8.27 19.59
C ALA A 3 10.71 9.71 19.19
N THR A 4 11.31 10.17 18.10
CA THR A 4 11.01 11.48 17.52
C THR A 4 9.52 11.51 17.23
N ALA A 5 8.79 12.48 17.80
CA ALA A 5 7.35 12.58 17.61
C ALA A 5 7.02 12.61 16.11
N ALA A 6 6.03 11.82 15.69
CA ALA A 6 5.60 11.79 14.30
C ALA A 6 5.20 13.20 13.84
N ARG A 7 5.69 13.62 12.68
CA ARG A 7 5.35 14.92 12.08
C ARG A 7 3.84 14.94 11.81
N LYS A 8 3.17 16.04 12.15
CA LYS A 8 1.72 16.18 11.93
C LYS A 8 1.36 16.34 10.45
N GLY A 9 2.24 16.98 9.69
CA GLY A 9 2.07 17.29 8.28
C GLY A 9 1.03 18.36 7.95
N ALA A 10 1.00 18.77 6.69
CA ALA A 10 0.10 19.79 6.16
C ALA A 10 -1.20 19.16 5.64
N ASN A 11 -2.32 19.90 5.78
CA ASN A 11 -3.62 19.47 5.26
C ASN A 11 -3.95 20.07 3.89
N ARG A 12 -3.23 21.12 3.45
CA ARG A 12 -3.35 21.71 2.11
C ARG A 12 -1.98 21.76 1.45
N ILE A 13 -1.93 21.56 0.13
CA ILE A 13 -0.68 21.56 -0.64
C ILE A 13 0.08 22.89 -0.47
N ALA A 14 -0.64 24.02 -0.48
CA ALA A 14 -0.07 25.35 -0.32
C ALA A 14 0.59 25.59 1.06
N ASP A 15 0.27 24.76 2.06
CA ASP A 15 0.84 24.87 3.41
C ASP A 15 2.08 23.99 3.61
N ILE A 16 2.49 23.22 2.59
CA ILE A 16 3.68 22.37 2.68
C ILE A 16 4.93 23.26 2.56
N PRO A 17 5.79 23.34 3.59
CA PRO A 17 7.04 24.08 3.48
C PRO A 17 7.92 23.55 2.34
N ALA A 18 8.64 24.44 1.67
CA ALA A 18 9.42 24.06 0.48
C ALA A 18 10.51 23.02 0.78
N ASP A 19 11.16 23.11 1.94
CA ASP A 19 12.14 22.15 2.44
C ASP A 19 11.52 20.77 2.75
N ILE A 20 10.28 20.74 3.24
CA ILE A 20 9.53 19.50 3.45
C ILE A 20 9.12 18.88 2.11
N LEU A 21 8.61 19.67 1.17
CA LEU A 21 8.26 19.18 -0.17
C LEU A 21 9.47 18.61 -0.90
N GLU A 22 10.62 19.28 -0.78
CA GLU A 22 11.91 18.82 -1.28
C GLU A 22 12.28 17.47 -0.65
N ALA A 23 12.29 17.37 0.68
CA ALA A 23 12.66 16.15 1.40
C ALA A 23 11.73 14.95 1.09
N LEU A 24 10.44 15.22 0.83
CA LEU A 24 9.48 14.21 0.37
C LEU A 24 9.81 13.76 -1.06
N SER A 25 10.11 14.72 -1.95
CA SER A 25 10.38 14.48 -3.37
C SER A 25 11.77 13.86 -3.62
N THR A 26 12.68 13.94 -2.65
CA THR A 26 13.96 13.20 -2.62
C THR A 26 13.89 11.92 -1.79
N GLY A 27 12.75 11.65 -1.15
CA GLY A 27 12.49 10.44 -0.40
C GLY A 27 13.22 10.35 0.95
N SER A 28 13.78 11.45 1.44
CA SER A 28 14.55 11.51 2.69
C SER A 28 13.66 11.42 3.94
N ILE A 29 12.37 11.73 3.82
CA ILE A 29 11.36 11.57 4.87
C ILE A 29 10.09 10.92 4.29
N PRO A 30 9.30 10.21 5.11
CA PRO A 30 7.95 9.82 4.72
C PRO A 30 6.98 11.01 4.78
N SER A 31 5.88 10.88 4.05
CA SER A 31 4.72 11.75 4.20
C SER A 31 4.16 11.67 5.63
N ALA A 32 3.45 12.71 6.06
CA ALA A 32 2.71 12.70 7.31
C ALA A 32 1.19 12.73 7.08
N THR A 33 0.77 13.15 5.89
CA THR A 33 -0.62 13.23 5.46
C THR A 33 -0.76 12.76 4.02
N LEU A 34 -1.98 12.38 3.64
CA LEU A 34 -2.31 12.13 2.23
C LEU A 34 -2.01 13.35 1.36
N THR A 35 -2.25 14.57 1.86
CA THR A 35 -1.98 15.80 1.10
C THR A 35 -0.51 15.92 0.69
N GLU A 36 0.41 15.53 1.56
CA GLU A 36 1.84 15.51 1.26
C GLU A 36 2.23 14.40 0.29
N CYS A 37 1.66 13.21 0.48
CA CYS A 37 1.79 12.11 -0.48
C CYS A 37 1.32 12.55 -1.87
N LEU A 38 0.24 13.32 -1.98
CA LEU A 38 -0.28 13.84 -3.26
C LEU A 38 0.61 14.93 -3.88
N ALA A 39 1.32 15.71 -3.05
CA ALA A 39 2.09 16.87 -3.48
C ALA A 39 3.50 16.55 -3.98
N LEU A 40 4.13 15.50 -3.46
CA LEU A 40 5.51 15.18 -3.81
C LEU A 40 5.70 14.83 -5.28
N ASP A 41 6.88 15.14 -5.80
CA ASP A 41 7.28 14.79 -7.18
C ASP A 41 7.68 13.31 -7.26
N HIS A 42 6.74 12.49 -7.72
CA HIS A 42 6.93 11.04 -7.81
C HIS A 42 7.96 10.65 -8.86
N TYR A 43 8.04 11.40 -9.97
CA TYR A 43 8.99 11.11 -11.03
C TYR A 43 10.42 11.43 -10.58
N ARG A 44 10.61 12.59 -9.95
CA ARG A 44 11.90 12.93 -9.36
C ARG A 44 12.33 11.91 -8.32
N LEU A 45 11.41 11.52 -7.43
CA LEU A 45 11.67 10.48 -6.44
C LEU A 45 12.08 9.15 -7.11
N LEU A 46 11.35 8.72 -8.14
CA LEU A 46 11.63 7.50 -8.89
C LEU A 46 13.04 7.52 -9.49
N CYS A 47 13.42 8.59 -10.19
CA CYS A 47 14.74 8.72 -10.81
C CYS A 47 15.89 8.78 -9.80
N LEU A 48 15.64 9.29 -8.59
CA LEU A 48 16.65 9.29 -7.52
C LEU A 48 16.85 7.90 -6.92
N VAL A 49 15.77 7.13 -6.74
CA VAL A 49 15.83 5.77 -6.19
C VAL A 49 16.37 4.78 -7.23
N PHE A 50 15.98 4.95 -8.50
CA PHE A 50 16.37 4.09 -9.62
C PHE A 50 17.03 4.92 -10.73
N PRO A 51 18.32 5.28 -10.59
CA PRO A 51 19.00 6.19 -11.52
C PRO A 51 19.30 5.58 -12.90
N THR A 52 19.19 4.25 -13.04
CA THR A 52 19.53 3.51 -14.26
C THR A 52 18.31 3.13 -15.11
N LEU A 53 17.13 3.70 -14.83
CA LEU A 53 15.93 3.47 -15.64
C LEU A 53 16.15 3.89 -17.10
N SER A 54 15.70 3.06 -18.05
CA SER A 54 15.78 3.38 -19.47
C SER A 54 15.01 4.65 -19.84
N PRO A 55 15.34 5.31 -20.96
CA PRO A 55 14.59 6.48 -21.44
C PRO A 55 13.10 6.19 -21.64
N ALA A 56 12.75 4.99 -22.10
CA ALA A 56 11.36 4.57 -22.27
C ALA A 56 10.61 4.46 -20.93
N ALA A 57 11.25 3.87 -19.91
CA ALA A 57 10.71 3.83 -18.56
C ALA A 57 10.53 5.24 -17.97
N GLN A 58 11.49 6.14 -18.20
CA GLN A 58 11.38 7.53 -17.74
C GLN A 58 10.20 8.27 -18.41
N GLU A 59 9.99 8.10 -19.71
CA GLU A 59 8.86 8.67 -20.43
C GLU A 59 7.52 8.13 -19.90
N ALA A 60 7.42 6.80 -19.70
CA ALA A 60 6.25 6.17 -19.11
C ALA A 60 5.95 6.69 -17.69
N ALA A 61 6.99 6.87 -16.87
CA ALA A 61 6.86 7.44 -15.52
C ALA A 61 6.36 8.90 -15.55
N GLN A 62 6.85 9.72 -16.47
CA GLN A 62 6.35 11.10 -16.64
C GLN A 62 4.88 11.13 -17.06
N ALA A 63 4.46 10.23 -17.96
CA ALA A 63 3.05 10.14 -18.35
C ALA A 63 2.12 9.83 -17.17
N LEU A 64 2.57 9.00 -16.22
CA LEU A 64 1.84 8.65 -15.00
C LEU A 64 1.66 9.84 -14.04
N ASN A 65 2.49 10.88 -14.09
CA ASN A 65 2.33 12.07 -13.24
C ASN A 65 1.00 12.80 -13.48
N THR A 66 0.45 12.71 -14.69
CA THR A 66 -0.84 13.32 -15.03
C THR A 66 -2.05 12.56 -14.50
N GLN A 67 -1.84 11.32 -14.02
CA GLN A 67 -2.89 10.45 -13.53
C GLN A 67 -3.21 10.70 -12.06
N GLY A 68 -4.42 10.30 -11.65
CA GLY A 68 -4.79 10.26 -10.23
C GLY A 68 -3.90 9.30 -9.42
N ILE A 69 -3.75 9.58 -8.13
CA ILE A 69 -2.75 8.93 -7.26
C ILE A 69 -2.76 7.41 -7.33
N LEU A 70 -3.93 6.75 -7.29
CA LEU A 70 -3.98 5.30 -7.32
C LEU A 70 -3.43 4.72 -8.63
N ARG A 71 -3.78 5.31 -9.77
CA ARG A 71 -3.24 4.90 -11.08
C ARG A 71 -1.75 5.17 -11.18
N ARG A 72 -1.29 6.30 -10.62
CA ARG A 72 0.13 6.64 -10.56
C ARG A 72 0.91 5.62 -9.73
N MET A 73 0.46 5.30 -8.52
CA MET A 73 1.10 4.32 -7.63
C MET A 73 1.13 2.92 -8.24
N ALA A 74 0.01 2.46 -8.78
CA ALA A 74 -0.09 1.16 -9.44
C ALA A 74 0.81 1.09 -10.69
N GLY A 75 0.76 2.11 -11.54
CA GLY A 75 1.56 2.18 -12.76
C GLY A 75 3.06 2.26 -12.48
N LEU A 76 3.49 2.98 -11.44
CA LEU A 76 4.90 3.04 -11.06
C LEU A 76 5.39 1.72 -10.47
N GLY A 77 4.56 1.01 -9.70
CA GLY A 77 4.87 -0.34 -9.25
C GLY A 77 5.02 -1.33 -10.40
N GLU A 78 4.08 -1.32 -11.35
CA GLU A 78 4.15 -2.17 -12.56
C GLU A 78 5.36 -1.83 -13.44
N LEU A 79 5.66 -0.54 -13.60
CA LEU A 79 6.83 -0.07 -14.34
C LEU A 79 8.13 -0.60 -13.71
N LEU A 80 8.29 -0.50 -12.38
CA LEU A 80 9.46 -1.01 -11.69
C LEU A 80 9.60 -2.53 -11.83
N LEU A 81 8.49 -3.26 -11.72
CA LEU A 81 8.48 -4.70 -11.91
C LEU A 81 8.93 -5.08 -13.33
N ASN A 82 8.51 -4.35 -14.35
CA ASN A 82 8.85 -4.65 -15.74
C ASN A 82 10.28 -4.23 -16.12
N GLU A 83 10.75 -3.08 -15.60
CA GLU A 83 12.05 -2.50 -15.97
C GLU A 83 13.20 -3.07 -15.13
N VAL A 84 12.99 -3.23 -13.83
CA VAL A 84 14.04 -3.64 -12.87
C VAL A 84 13.83 -5.09 -12.42
N GLY A 85 12.59 -5.59 -12.40
CA GLY A 85 12.28 -6.93 -11.92
C GLY A 85 12.25 -7.02 -10.39
N ASP A 86 12.36 -8.25 -9.89
CA ASP A 86 12.26 -8.53 -8.45
C ASP A 86 13.37 -7.85 -7.62
N GLU A 87 14.48 -7.45 -8.24
CA GLU A 87 15.58 -6.72 -7.58
C GLU A 87 15.15 -5.35 -7.02
N ALA A 88 14.09 -4.74 -7.57
CA ALA A 88 13.55 -3.49 -7.04
C ALA A 88 12.81 -3.66 -5.71
N LEU A 89 12.28 -4.85 -5.40
CA LEU A 89 11.51 -5.07 -4.16
C LEU A 89 12.33 -4.81 -2.88
N PRO A 90 13.51 -5.42 -2.66
CA PRO A 90 14.27 -5.18 -1.44
C PRO A 90 14.72 -3.71 -1.32
N ILE A 91 14.99 -3.03 -2.44
CA ILE A 91 15.30 -1.59 -2.47
C ILE A 91 14.10 -0.81 -1.95
N CYS A 92 12.91 -1.07 -2.50
CA CYS A 92 11.70 -0.36 -2.11
C CYS A 92 11.31 -0.63 -0.65
N LEU A 93 11.36 -1.89 -0.20
CA LEU A 93 10.98 -2.30 1.15
C LEU A 93 11.83 -1.62 2.23
N ALA A 94 13.13 -1.46 1.99
CA ALA A 94 14.06 -0.83 2.93
C ALA A 94 14.04 0.70 2.88
N HIS A 95 13.36 1.31 1.91
CA HIS A 95 13.43 2.74 1.65
C HIS A 95 12.68 3.55 2.71
N PRO A 96 13.19 4.73 3.17
CA PRO A 96 12.51 5.56 4.17
C PRO A 96 11.17 6.14 3.73
N SER A 97 11.06 6.56 2.47
CA SER A 97 9.81 7.06 1.87
C SER A 97 8.71 6.00 1.85
N ASP A 98 7.55 6.37 2.38
CA ASP A 98 6.32 5.58 2.32
C ASP A 98 5.81 5.39 0.89
N THR A 99 6.00 6.37 0.00
CA THR A 99 5.64 6.25 -1.41
C THR A 99 6.44 5.14 -2.10
N VAL A 100 7.74 5.05 -1.84
CA VAL A 100 8.59 4.01 -2.42
C VAL A 100 8.20 2.62 -1.89
N ARG A 101 7.95 2.48 -0.58
CA ARG A 101 7.38 1.25 -0.01
C ARG A 101 5.99 0.94 -0.60
N GLY A 102 5.19 1.97 -0.88
CA GLY A 102 3.90 1.86 -1.56
C GLY A 102 4.01 1.29 -2.98
N TRP A 103 5.06 1.64 -3.73
CA TRP A 103 5.33 1.00 -5.03
C TRP A 103 5.61 -0.49 -4.88
N ALA A 104 6.31 -0.92 -3.83
CA ALA A 104 6.49 -2.35 -3.54
C ALA A 104 5.15 -3.08 -3.33
N CYS A 105 4.17 -2.44 -2.68
CA CYS A 105 2.82 -3.02 -2.57
C CYS A 105 2.26 -3.35 -3.96
N PHE A 106 2.32 -2.38 -4.88
CA PHE A 106 1.79 -2.55 -6.24
C PHE A 106 2.64 -3.46 -7.12
N MET A 107 3.96 -3.53 -6.91
CA MET A 107 4.81 -4.57 -7.53
C MET A 107 4.34 -5.96 -7.11
N ILE A 108 4.15 -6.21 -5.81
CA ILE A 108 3.63 -7.48 -5.28
C ILE A 108 2.23 -7.77 -5.83
N GLY A 109 1.37 -6.74 -5.97
CA GLY A 109 0.06 -6.87 -6.61
C GLY A 109 0.13 -7.22 -8.10
N ALA A 110 1.14 -6.73 -8.82
CA ALA A 110 1.30 -6.92 -10.26
C ALA A 110 2.04 -8.22 -10.65
N GLN A 111 2.77 -8.86 -9.71
CA GLN A 111 3.53 -10.08 -10.00
C GLN A 111 2.65 -11.17 -10.65
N PRO A 112 2.99 -11.64 -11.86
CA PRO A 112 2.24 -12.67 -12.56
C PRO A 112 2.50 -14.05 -11.95
N ASN A 113 1.55 -14.97 -12.08
CA ASN A 113 1.72 -16.39 -11.73
C ASN A 113 2.08 -16.68 -10.25
N VAL A 114 1.88 -15.72 -9.34
CA VAL A 114 2.05 -15.91 -7.89
C VAL A 114 0.73 -16.37 -7.27
N SER A 115 0.79 -17.43 -6.45
CA SER A 115 -0.38 -17.94 -5.72
C SER A 115 -0.92 -16.90 -4.75
N LEU A 116 -2.20 -17.02 -4.36
CA LEU A 116 -2.78 -16.08 -3.40
C LEU A 116 -2.06 -16.13 -2.04
N ALA A 117 -1.65 -17.33 -1.61
CA ALA A 117 -0.92 -17.53 -0.37
C ALA A 117 0.46 -16.85 -0.39
N ASP A 118 1.23 -17.03 -1.47
CA ASP A 118 2.55 -16.42 -1.62
C ASP A 118 2.45 -14.90 -1.74
N ARG A 119 1.43 -14.39 -2.42
CA ARG A 119 1.18 -12.95 -2.52
C ARG A 119 0.83 -12.33 -1.17
N LEU A 120 0.02 -13.03 -0.38
CA LEU A 120 -0.29 -12.62 0.99
C LEU A 120 0.94 -12.70 1.90
N ALA A 121 1.80 -13.70 1.74
CA ALA A 121 3.07 -13.77 2.46
C ALA A 121 3.99 -12.59 2.10
N ALA A 122 4.09 -12.26 0.81
CA ALA A 122 4.92 -11.14 0.33
C ALA A 122 4.41 -9.77 0.79
N ILE A 123 3.10 -9.55 0.86
CA ILE A 123 2.52 -8.27 1.29
C ILE A 123 2.52 -8.09 2.81
N GLN A 124 2.66 -9.15 3.59
CA GLN A 124 2.52 -9.13 5.05
C GLN A 124 3.42 -8.09 5.75
N PRO A 125 4.71 -7.91 5.39
CA PRO A 125 5.55 -6.87 5.99
C PRO A 125 5.04 -5.45 5.73
N LEU A 126 4.45 -5.20 4.55
CA LEU A 126 3.88 -3.90 4.17
C LEU A 126 2.51 -3.67 4.81
N ALA A 127 1.74 -4.74 5.02
CA ALA A 127 0.52 -4.71 5.82
C ALA A 127 0.81 -4.36 7.30
N ASP A 128 1.99 -4.71 7.81
CA ASP A 128 2.46 -4.38 9.16
C ASP A 128 3.25 -3.06 9.28
N ASP A 129 3.41 -2.34 8.16
CA ASP A 129 4.27 -1.15 8.09
C ASP A 129 3.86 -0.09 9.13
N ALA A 130 4.85 0.60 9.71
CA ALA A 130 4.62 1.66 10.68
C ALA A 130 3.83 2.84 10.09
N HIS A 131 4.02 3.12 8.81
CA HIS A 131 3.40 4.21 8.10
C HIS A 131 1.98 3.86 7.62
N PHE A 132 1.00 4.68 7.98
CA PHE A 132 -0.41 4.42 7.67
C PHE A 132 -0.66 4.30 6.16
N GLY A 133 -0.05 5.16 5.34
CA GLY A 133 -0.23 5.14 3.89
C GLY A 133 0.23 3.84 3.25
N VAL A 134 1.31 3.22 3.75
CA VAL A 134 1.82 1.95 3.20
C VAL A 134 0.81 0.83 3.45
N ARG A 135 0.20 0.80 4.64
CA ARG A 135 -0.84 -0.18 4.99
C ARG A 135 -2.08 -0.04 4.10
N GLU A 136 -2.44 1.18 3.72
CA GLU A 136 -3.53 1.41 2.76
C GLU A 136 -3.16 0.89 1.36
N TRP A 137 -1.96 1.17 0.88
CA TRP A 137 -1.48 0.65 -0.41
C TRP A 137 -1.41 -0.88 -0.42
N ALA A 138 -1.04 -1.49 0.71
CA ALA A 138 -0.90 -2.93 0.84
C ALA A 138 -2.21 -3.66 0.51
N TRP A 139 -3.32 -3.30 1.16
CA TRP A 139 -4.59 -3.99 0.89
C TRP A 139 -5.12 -3.65 -0.50
N MET A 140 -4.95 -2.41 -0.97
CA MET A 140 -5.40 -1.98 -2.30
C MET A 140 -4.72 -2.79 -3.40
N ALA A 141 -3.41 -3.06 -3.26
CA ALA A 141 -2.63 -3.77 -4.26
C ALA A 141 -3.02 -5.25 -4.40
N VAL A 142 -3.36 -5.94 -3.30
CA VAL A 142 -3.73 -7.36 -3.35
C VAL A 142 -5.22 -7.62 -3.51
N ARG A 143 -6.07 -6.61 -3.27
CA ARG A 143 -7.53 -6.74 -3.32
C ARG A 143 -8.08 -7.32 -4.63
N PRO A 144 -7.57 -7.02 -5.84
CA PRO A 144 -8.04 -7.68 -7.05
C PRO A 144 -7.94 -9.22 -6.98
N HIS A 145 -6.88 -9.73 -6.34
CA HIS A 145 -6.65 -11.17 -6.15
C HIS A 145 -7.58 -11.76 -5.09
N LEU A 146 -7.79 -11.03 -3.98
CA LEU A 146 -8.77 -11.42 -2.96
C LEU A 146 -10.20 -11.45 -3.51
N ALA A 147 -10.53 -10.53 -4.41
CA ALA A 147 -11.85 -10.49 -5.06
C ALA A 147 -12.07 -11.67 -6.01
N ASN A 148 -11.02 -12.10 -6.69
CA ASN A 148 -11.08 -13.19 -7.66
C ASN A 148 -11.22 -14.57 -7.00
N ASP A 149 -10.63 -14.76 -5.81
CA ASP A 149 -10.74 -16.00 -5.03
C ASP A 149 -11.08 -15.71 -3.56
N LEU A 150 -12.30 -15.20 -3.35
CA LEU A 150 -12.74 -14.71 -2.04
C LEU A 150 -12.81 -15.80 -0.97
N ASN A 151 -13.22 -17.03 -1.33
CA ASN A 151 -13.34 -18.11 -0.36
C ASN A 151 -11.95 -18.49 0.19
N THR A 152 -10.97 -18.68 -0.70
CA THR A 152 -9.58 -18.94 -0.30
C THR A 152 -8.99 -17.74 0.44
N ALA A 153 -9.28 -16.51 -0.01
CA ALA A 153 -8.84 -15.29 0.68
C ALA A 153 -9.31 -15.25 2.14
N ILE A 154 -10.58 -15.53 2.41
CA ILE A 154 -11.12 -15.56 3.77
C ILE A 154 -10.44 -16.64 4.62
N GLN A 155 -10.22 -17.84 4.05
CA GLN A 155 -9.50 -18.90 4.75
C GLN A 155 -8.06 -18.50 5.10
N LEU A 156 -7.33 -17.88 4.17
CA LEU A 156 -5.94 -17.44 4.39
C LEU A 156 -5.82 -16.24 5.33
N LEU A 157 -6.81 -15.33 5.34
CA LEU A 157 -6.82 -14.15 6.21
C LEU A 157 -7.37 -14.45 7.62
N THR A 158 -8.13 -15.53 7.81
CA THR A 158 -8.67 -15.87 9.15
C THR A 158 -7.56 -16.06 10.20
N PRO A 159 -6.45 -16.77 9.95
CA PRO A 159 -5.33 -16.85 10.88
C PRO A 159 -4.69 -15.49 11.23
N TRP A 160 -4.76 -14.50 10.34
CA TRP A 160 -4.17 -13.17 10.58
C TRP A 160 -4.91 -12.41 11.67
N THR A 161 -6.18 -12.75 11.94
CA THR A 161 -6.96 -12.19 13.06
C THR A 161 -6.38 -12.54 14.43
N GLN A 162 -5.48 -13.53 14.52
CA GLN A 162 -4.80 -13.92 15.76
C GLN A 162 -3.38 -13.35 15.88
N SER A 163 -2.98 -12.48 14.94
CA SER A 163 -1.66 -11.85 14.97
C SER A 163 -1.49 -10.96 16.20
N SER A 164 -0.30 -10.91 16.76
CA SER A 164 0.05 -9.96 17.82
C SER A 164 0.01 -8.51 17.33
N SER A 165 0.23 -8.27 16.02
CA SER A 165 0.12 -6.94 15.44
C SER A 165 -1.32 -6.57 15.12
N GLU A 166 -1.78 -5.45 15.70
CA GLU A 166 -3.08 -4.83 15.37
C GLU A 166 -3.20 -4.46 13.89
N ARG A 167 -2.08 -4.16 13.22
CA ARG A 167 -2.07 -3.75 11.80
C ARG A 167 -2.41 -4.91 10.89
N ILE A 168 -1.87 -6.09 11.20
CA ILE A 168 -2.18 -7.34 10.49
C ILE A 168 -3.62 -7.77 10.74
N ARG A 169 -4.11 -7.65 11.99
CA ARG A 169 -5.52 -7.93 12.31
C ARG A 169 -6.46 -7.00 11.56
N ARG A 170 -6.18 -5.68 11.54
CA ARG A 170 -6.96 -4.71 10.76
C ARG A 170 -6.92 -5.03 9.28
N PHE A 171 -5.75 -5.33 8.72
CA PHE A 171 -5.60 -5.69 7.30
C PHE A 171 -6.54 -6.85 6.91
N ALA A 172 -6.63 -7.89 7.73
CA ALA A 172 -7.49 -9.05 7.47
C ALA A 172 -8.97 -8.67 7.27
N CYS A 173 -9.45 -7.66 8.00
CA CYS A 173 -10.81 -7.12 7.84
C CYS A 173 -10.91 -6.10 6.70
N GLU A 174 -10.00 -5.12 6.67
CA GLU A 174 -10.02 -3.99 5.73
C GLU A 174 -9.95 -4.47 4.27
N ALA A 175 -9.06 -5.44 3.99
CA ALA A 175 -8.82 -5.92 2.64
C ALA A 175 -10.06 -6.54 1.97
N ILE A 176 -10.98 -7.08 2.77
CA ILE A 176 -12.22 -7.72 2.30
C ILE A 176 -13.48 -6.89 2.56
N ARG A 177 -13.38 -5.59 2.86
CA ARG A 177 -14.59 -4.76 3.04
C ARG A 177 -15.50 -4.83 1.81
N PRO A 178 -16.83 -5.05 1.96
CA PRO A 178 -17.74 -5.15 0.82
C PRO A 178 -17.77 -3.87 -0.04
N ARG A 179 -17.53 -2.73 0.59
CA ARG A 179 -17.45 -1.39 0.00
C ARG A 179 -16.18 -0.71 0.47
N GLY A 180 -15.53 0.07 -0.39
CA GLY A 180 -14.38 0.88 -0.02
C GLY A 180 -14.20 2.02 -1.01
N VAL A 181 -13.50 3.06 -0.58
CA VAL A 181 -13.12 4.18 -1.45
C VAL A 181 -11.92 3.74 -2.28
N TRP A 182 -11.89 4.14 -3.56
CA TRP A 182 -10.81 3.81 -4.50
C TRP A 182 -10.62 2.30 -4.78
N CYS A 183 -11.65 1.49 -4.59
CA CYS A 183 -11.58 0.06 -4.89
C CYS A 183 -12.88 -0.46 -5.48
N ALA A 184 -12.80 -1.60 -6.17
CA ALA A 184 -13.99 -2.30 -6.62
C ALA A 184 -14.76 -2.89 -5.42
N HIS A 185 -16.09 -2.88 -5.50
CA HIS A 185 -16.95 -3.52 -4.52
C HIS A 185 -16.87 -5.04 -4.62
N LEU A 186 -16.79 -5.72 -3.47
CA LEU A 186 -16.89 -7.19 -3.40
C LEU A 186 -18.38 -7.58 -3.43
N LYS A 187 -18.90 -7.80 -4.65
CA LYS A 187 -20.32 -8.11 -4.86
C LYS A 187 -20.78 -9.34 -4.05
N ALA A 188 -19.93 -10.36 -3.95
CA ALA A 188 -20.22 -11.58 -3.20
C ALA A 188 -20.54 -11.28 -1.72
N LEU A 189 -19.74 -10.46 -1.04
CA LEU A 189 -20.00 -10.08 0.36
C LEU A 189 -21.17 -9.12 0.54
N LYS A 190 -21.60 -8.42 -0.52
CA LYS A 190 -22.85 -7.65 -0.48
C LYS A 190 -24.09 -8.56 -0.53
N GLN A 191 -23.99 -9.69 -1.22
CA GLN A 191 -25.08 -10.64 -1.40
C GLN A 191 -25.15 -11.65 -0.25
N THR A 192 -23.98 -12.15 0.16
CA THR A 192 -23.83 -13.18 1.19
C THR A 192 -22.82 -12.69 2.25
N PRO A 193 -23.19 -11.69 3.08
CA PRO A 193 -22.27 -11.11 4.07
C PRO A 193 -21.76 -12.11 5.10
N GLN A 194 -22.49 -13.21 5.32
CA GLN A 194 -22.12 -14.26 6.27
C GLN A 194 -20.78 -14.93 5.93
N GLN A 195 -20.32 -14.86 4.68
CA GLN A 195 -19.00 -15.39 4.29
C GLN A 195 -17.87 -14.73 5.10
N ALA A 196 -18.02 -13.46 5.50
CA ALA A 196 -17.00 -12.73 6.25
C ALA A 196 -17.04 -13.01 7.78
N LEU A 197 -18.02 -13.78 8.28
CA LEU A 197 -18.15 -14.08 9.72
C LEU A 197 -16.88 -14.66 10.36
N PRO A 198 -16.12 -15.57 9.73
CA PRO A 198 -14.90 -16.10 10.34
C PRO A 198 -13.91 -15.02 10.77
N ILE A 199 -13.82 -13.91 10.02
CA ILE A 199 -12.96 -12.78 10.34
C ILE A 199 -13.65 -11.82 11.31
N LEU A 200 -14.91 -11.47 11.05
CA LEU A 200 -15.65 -10.49 11.85
C LEU A 200 -15.92 -10.98 13.29
N GLU A 201 -16.23 -12.26 13.47
CA GLU A 201 -16.46 -12.83 14.80
C GLU A 201 -15.17 -12.92 15.60
N ALA A 202 -14.05 -13.25 14.95
CA ALA A 202 -12.73 -13.29 15.58
C ALA A 202 -12.28 -11.91 16.08
N LEU A 203 -12.61 -10.84 15.33
CA LEU A 203 -12.21 -9.46 15.64
C LEU A 203 -13.28 -8.65 16.41
N ARG A 204 -14.47 -9.22 16.68
CA ARG A 204 -15.61 -8.51 17.28
C ARG A 204 -15.28 -7.78 18.59
N ALA A 205 -14.37 -8.34 19.37
CA ALA A 205 -13.95 -7.83 20.68
C ALA A 205 -12.44 -7.54 20.72
N ASP A 206 -11.85 -7.17 19.58
CA ASP A 206 -10.44 -6.78 19.52
C ASP A 206 -10.16 -5.62 20.48
N GLU A 207 -9.01 -5.62 21.15
CA GLU A 207 -8.65 -4.58 22.12
C GLU A 207 -8.19 -3.27 21.45
N SER A 208 -7.79 -3.34 20.18
CA SER A 208 -7.31 -2.19 19.43
C SER A 208 -8.47 -1.40 18.83
N VAL A 209 -8.56 -0.11 19.17
CA VAL A 209 -9.46 0.84 18.50
C VAL A 209 -9.19 0.87 16.99
N TYR A 210 -7.93 0.74 16.58
CA TYR A 210 -7.56 0.70 15.18
C TYR A 210 -8.08 -0.56 14.46
N VAL A 211 -8.36 -1.67 15.14
CA VAL A 211 -8.98 -2.83 14.51
C VAL A 211 -10.51 -2.69 14.47
N GLN A 212 -11.08 -2.00 15.47
CA GLN A 212 -12.52 -1.77 15.58
C GLN A 212 -13.06 -0.75 14.55
N ASP A 213 -12.24 0.23 14.14
CA ASP A 213 -12.55 1.29 13.14
C ASP A 213 -12.62 0.80 11.69
#